data_AF-A0A942S9T6-F1
#
_entry.id   AF-A0A942S9T6-F1
#
_cell.length_a   1.000
_cell.length_b   1.000
_cell.length_c   1.000
_cell.angle_alpha   90.00
_cell.angle_beta   90.00
_cell.angle_gamma   90.00
#
_symmetry.space_group_name_H-M   'P 1'
#
loop_
_entity.id
_entity.type
_entity.pdbx_description
1 polymer ?
#
loop_
_entity_poly.entity_id
_entity_poly.type
_entity_poly.pdbx_seq_one_letter_code
_entity_poly.pdbx_strand_id
1 'polypeptide(L)'
;MNRNESLDALRGFAILTMVLSGTIAFGNVLPAWMFHAQVPPPLHKFDPSIPGITWVDLVFPFFLFSMGAAIPLSLKKHIENKKGFLFVLWMAVKRFLLLAFFALFTQHMKAWVIADAPTATEHLLSLLAFILLFFQFYENKNENRKTIFLIAKLLSFVIALFLLWKLPFWSGKGFDFYKSDIIILVLSNMALFGTVIYYFTADKPLLRIGLLPFMMAVFLAAREPADGWAKELFNFNHIGAFKFDWLYKFYFLKYLFIIIPGTLAGEMMIGEMKNEKLKMKNEEVKPSVENWLLMIALALVIVNLYGLFTRMLFVNVLASSTLCVTALYLLKAAAKENLYKQLAKAGTYLLLLGLFFEAYEGGIKKDSSTYSYYFVTSGLAFFTLIAFSVMAKRSFLSSVSTYLSLNGKNPMVAYVAGNLVLLPLLQLTQTKTYWDAMNQNFFMGLMKGVLFTGVVSLITIFFVKRKWFWKT
;
A
#
# COMPACT_ATOMS: atom_id res chain seq x y z
N MET A 1 -17.72 12.94 0.23
CA MET A 1 -17.25 11.55 0.22
C MET A 1 -17.03 11.18 1.68
N ASN A 2 -17.95 10.42 2.28
CA ASN A 2 -17.77 9.98 3.66
C ASN A 2 -16.61 8.98 3.64
N ARG A 3 -15.47 9.38 4.22
CA ARG A 3 -14.29 8.52 4.34
C ARG A 3 -14.58 7.48 5.41
N ASN A 4 -14.25 6.22 5.14
CA ASN A 4 -14.36 5.16 6.14
C ASN A 4 -13.09 5.18 7.01
N GLU A 5 -13.27 5.38 8.31
CA GLU A 5 -12.16 5.52 9.25
C GLU A 5 -11.30 4.27 9.33
N SER A 6 -11.89 3.08 9.38
CA SER A 6 -11.16 1.82 9.51
C SER A 6 -10.28 1.52 8.30
N LEU A 7 -10.72 1.88 7.10
CA LEU A 7 -9.92 1.76 5.89
C LEU A 7 -8.77 2.77 5.85
N ASP A 8 -9.01 4.01 6.27
CA ASP A 8 -7.95 5.00 6.43
C ASP A 8 -6.96 4.58 7.53
N ALA A 9 -7.41 3.93 8.60
CA ALA A 9 -6.55 3.39 9.66
C ALA A 9 -5.65 2.25 9.14
N LEU A 10 -6.19 1.31 8.36
CA LEU A 10 -5.40 0.26 7.71
C LEU A 10 -4.32 0.85 6.79
N ARG A 11 -4.69 1.84 5.97
CA ARG A 11 -3.73 2.53 5.09
C ARG A 11 -2.67 3.29 5.91
N GLY A 12 -3.09 3.92 6.99
CA GLY A 12 -2.23 4.65 7.93
C GLY A 12 -1.23 3.75 8.64
N PHE A 13 -1.69 2.60 9.12
CA PHE A 13 -0.83 1.56 9.68
C PHE A 13 0.21 1.10 8.67
N ALA A 14 -0.21 0.78 7.44
CA ALA A 14 0.70 0.34 6.38
C ALA A 14 1.73 1.43 6.03
N ILE A 15 1.34 2.70 5.86
CA ILE A 15 2.30 3.74 5.48
C ILE A 15 3.30 4.06 6.60
N LEU A 16 2.87 4.05 7.87
CA LEU A 16 3.77 4.30 9.00
C LEU A 16 4.74 3.13 9.22
N THR A 17 4.25 1.90 9.12
CA THR A 17 5.12 0.71 9.24
C THR A 17 6.09 0.59 8.06
N MET A 18 5.72 1.08 6.87
CA MET A 18 6.63 1.24 5.74
C MET A 18 7.81 2.17 6.08
N VAL A 19 7.51 3.37 6.59
CA VAL A 19 8.54 4.33 7.01
C VAL A 19 9.41 3.75 8.12
N LEU A 20 8.80 3.09 9.11
CA LEU A 20 9.50 2.44 10.21
C LEU A 20 10.50 1.40 9.69
N SER A 21 10.05 0.49 8.84
CA SER A 21 10.91 -0.58 8.31
C SER A 21 12.10 -0.07 7.50
N GLY A 22 11.95 1.07 6.82
CA GLY A 22 13.03 1.68 6.05
C GLY A 22 14.02 2.50 6.87
N THR A 23 13.77 2.70 8.18
CA THR A 23 14.51 3.68 9.00
C THR A 23 15.06 3.13 10.32
N ILE A 24 14.68 1.90 10.69
CA ILE A 24 15.31 1.15 11.78
C ILE A 24 16.80 0.86 11.50
N ALA A 25 17.57 0.57 12.54
CA ALA A 25 18.99 0.23 12.41
C ALA A 25 19.21 -1.03 11.56
N PHE A 26 20.18 -0.96 10.65
CA PHE A 26 20.67 -2.09 9.86
C PHE A 26 21.88 -2.76 10.54
N GLY A 27 22.32 -3.89 9.99
CA GLY A 27 23.37 -4.73 10.56
C GLY A 27 22.81 -5.80 11.50
N ASN A 28 23.56 -6.17 12.54
CA ASN A 28 23.21 -7.28 13.44
C ASN A 28 22.52 -6.84 14.75
N VAL A 29 21.99 -5.61 14.78
CA VAL A 29 21.45 -4.96 15.98
C VAL A 29 20.02 -5.43 16.30
N LEU A 30 19.25 -5.73 15.27
CA LEU A 30 17.85 -6.14 15.36
C LEU A 30 17.70 -7.59 14.86
N PRO A 31 16.74 -8.35 15.44
CA PRO A 31 16.49 -9.72 15.02
C PRO A 31 15.91 -9.79 13.61
N ALA A 32 16.08 -10.94 12.94
CA ALA A 32 15.70 -11.11 11.53
C ALA A 32 14.23 -10.81 11.21
N TRP A 33 13.31 -11.01 12.15
CA TRP A 33 11.88 -10.69 11.96
C TRP A 33 11.58 -9.19 11.84
N MET A 34 12.56 -8.32 12.10
CA MET A 34 12.47 -6.87 11.90
C MET A 34 12.77 -6.42 10.46
N PHE A 35 13.18 -7.33 9.56
CA PHE A 35 13.55 -7.05 8.18
C PHE A 35 12.74 -7.92 7.21
N HIS A 36 12.92 -7.73 5.90
CA HIS A 36 12.35 -8.64 4.91
C HIS A 36 12.92 -10.05 5.09
N ALA A 37 12.08 -11.09 5.00
CA ALA A 37 12.54 -12.47 5.22
C ALA A 37 13.68 -12.86 4.27
N GLN A 38 13.64 -12.41 3.02
CA GLN A 38 14.66 -12.66 1.99
C GLN A 38 15.86 -11.72 2.07
N VAL A 39 15.92 -10.81 3.05
CA VAL A 39 17.04 -9.89 3.27
C VAL A 39 17.44 -9.91 4.75
N PRO A 40 17.86 -11.08 5.28
CA PRO A 40 18.10 -11.21 6.71
C PRO A 40 19.40 -10.50 7.15
N PRO A 41 19.49 -10.10 8.43
CA PRO A 41 20.76 -9.72 9.05
C PRO A 41 21.73 -10.92 9.11
N PRO A 42 23.06 -10.69 9.24
CA PRO A 42 23.74 -9.40 9.35
C PRO A 42 23.98 -8.68 8.02
N LEU A 43 24.04 -9.44 6.92
CA LEU A 43 24.57 -8.93 5.65
C LEU A 43 23.54 -8.12 4.88
N HIS A 44 22.24 -8.30 5.16
CA HIS A 44 21.15 -7.63 4.44
C HIS A 44 21.29 -7.79 2.92
N LYS A 45 21.73 -8.98 2.49
CA LYS A 45 21.82 -9.37 1.08
C LYS A 45 20.58 -10.16 0.72
N PHE A 46 20.07 -9.91 -0.47
CA PHE A 46 18.92 -10.63 -1.00
C PHE A 46 19.24 -12.11 -1.23
N ASP A 47 18.44 -12.99 -0.66
CA ASP A 47 18.50 -14.43 -0.84
C ASP A 47 17.10 -14.97 -1.21
N PRO A 48 16.87 -15.35 -2.49
CA PRO A 48 15.58 -15.86 -2.95
C PRO A 48 15.28 -17.29 -2.45
N SER A 49 16.25 -17.99 -1.87
CA SER A 49 16.06 -19.35 -1.36
C SER A 49 15.27 -19.37 -0.06
N ILE A 50 15.29 -18.28 0.72
CA ILE A 50 14.69 -18.20 2.04
C ILE A 50 13.15 -18.06 1.93
N PRO A 51 12.39 -19.06 2.37
CA PRO A 51 10.95 -18.95 2.46
C PRO A 51 10.53 -18.31 3.78
N GLY A 52 9.35 -17.69 3.79
CA GLY A 52 8.78 -17.01 4.94
C GLY A 52 8.47 -15.54 4.63
N ILE A 53 7.77 -14.94 5.59
CA ILE A 53 7.43 -13.52 5.59
C ILE A 53 7.58 -12.96 7.00
N THR A 54 7.85 -11.67 7.10
CA THR A 54 7.81 -10.92 8.36
C THR A 54 6.72 -9.86 8.33
N TRP A 55 6.54 -9.11 9.42
CA TRP A 55 5.58 -7.99 9.44
C TRP A 55 5.92 -6.93 8.37
N VAL A 56 7.19 -6.79 8.01
CA VAL A 56 7.66 -5.86 6.97
C VAL A 56 7.10 -6.25 5.61
N ASP A 57 6.92 -7.55 5.37
CA ASP A 57 6.39 -8.08 4.12
C ASP A 57 4.87 -7.90 4.00
N LEU A 58 4.15 -7.63 5.10
CA LEU A 58 2.71 -7.32 5.07
C LEU A 58 2.39 -5.88 4.64
N VAL A 59 3.36 -4.98 4.83
CA VAL A 59 3.20 -3.53 4.67
C VAL A 59 2.67 -3.17 3.28
N PHE A 60 3.34 -3.65 2.24
CA PHE A 60 3.00 -3.31 0.86
C PHE A 60 1.66 -3.91 0.40
N PRO A 61 1.36 -5.20 0.65
CA PRO A 61 0.05 -5.78 0.41
C PRO A 61 -1.10 -5.10 1.15
N PHE A 62 -0.93 -4.73 2.42
CA PHE A 62 -1.98 -4.03 3.17
C PHE A 62 -2.25 -2.65 2.58
N PHE A 63 -1.20 -1.95 2.14
CA PHE A 63 -1.35 -0.68 1.44
C PHE A 63 -2.10 -0.84 0.11
N LEU A 64 -1.73 -1.83 -0.71
CA LEU A 64 -2.42 -2.16 -1.97
C LEU A 64 -3.88 -2.56 -1.74
N PHE A 65 -4.14 -3.42 -0.76
CA PHE A 65 -5.49 -3.83 -0.39
C PHE A 65 -6.35 -2.61 -0.03
N SER A 66 -5.80 -1.68 0.77
CA SER A 66 -6.50 -0.44 1.14
C SER A 66 -6.80 0.47 -0.06
N MET A 67 -5.97 0.40 -1.10
CA MET A 67 -6.17 1.08 -2.37
C MET A 67 -7.28 0.40 -3.18
N GLY A 68 -7.28 -0.93 -3.25
CA GLY A 68 -8.34 -1.72 -3.88
C GLY A 68 -9.70 -1.43 -3.26
N ALA A 69 -9.80 -1.40 -1.92
CA ALA A 69 -11.04 -1.07 -1.21
C ALA A 69 -11.51 0.37 -1.44
N ALA A 70 -10.59 1.30 -1.74
CA ALA A 70 -10.94 2.69 -2.05
C ALA A 70 -11.50 2.89 -3.47
N ILE A 71 -11.22 1.97 -4.41
CA ILE A 71 -11.69 2.05 -5.80
C ILE A 71 -13.24 2.08 -5.83
N PRO A 72 -13.98 1.07 -5.31
CA PRO A 72 -15.44 1.09 -5.25
C PRO A 72 -16.01 2.36 -4.62
N LEU A 73 -15.42 2.78 -3.48
CA LEU A 73 -15.87 3.94 -2.70
C LEU A 73 -15.77 5.25 -3.49
N SER A 74 -14.79 5.36 -4.39
CA SER A 74 -14.58 6.55 -5.22
C SER A 74 -15.38 6.52 -6.53
N LEU A 75 -15.60 5.34 -7.13
CA LEU A 75 -16.19 5.19 -8.45
C LEU A 75 -17.70 5.01 -8.44
N LYS A 76 -18.29 4.45 -7.38
CA LYS A 76 -19.71 4.06 -7.37
C LYS A 76 -20.65 5.21 -7.77
N LYS A 77 -20.45 6.41 -7.19
CA LYS A 77 -21.27 7.59 -7.53
C LYS A 77 -21.15 7.99 -9.00
N HIS A 78 -20.00 7.78 -9.64
CA HIS A 78 -19.80 8.10 -11.04
C HIS A 78 -20.46 7.08 -11.97
N ILE A 79 -20.46 5.81 -11.57
CA ILE A 79 -21.14 4.72 -12.27
C ILE A 79 -22.66 4.89 -12.16
N GLU A 80 -23.19 5.13 -10.95
CA GLU A 80 -24.62 5.39 -10.70
C GLU A 80 -25.12 6.61 -11.48
N ASN A 81 -24.30 7.66 -11.60
CA ASN A 81 -24.62 8.85 -12.38
C ASN A 81 -24.37 8.68 -13.90
N LYS A 82 -24.10 7.45 -14.39
CA LYS A 82 -23.89 7.12 -15.80
C LYS A 82 -22.91 8.03 -16.54
N LYS A 83 -21.80 8.43 -15.89
CA LYS A 83 -20.79 9.33 -16.50
C LYS A 83 -20.03 8.76 -17.72
N GLY A 84 -20.28 7.50 -18.09
CA GLY A 84 -19.68 6.82 -19.24
C GLY A 84 -18.24 6.31 -18.99
N PHE A 85 -17.81 5.37 -19.84
CA PHE A 85 -16.48 4.73 -19.72
C PHE A 85 -15.34 5.73 -19.94
N LEU A 86 -15.46 6.61 -20.94
CA LEU A 86 -14.38 7.54 -21.31
C LEU A 86 -14.02 8.50 -20.14
N PHE A 87 -15.01 8.95 -19.38
CA PHE A 87 -14.79 9.77 -18.19
C PHE A 87 -14.01 9.00 -17.11
N VAL A 88 -14.37 7.73 -16.87
CA VAL A 88 -13.70 6.87 -15.90
C VAL A 88 -12.29 6.53 -16.37
N LEU A 89 -12.11 6.23 -17.66
CA LEU A 89 -10.80 5.98 -18.26
C LEU A 89 -9.89 7.21 -18.13
N TRP A 90 -10.39 8.41 -18.43
CA TRP A 90 -9.64 9.65 -18.24
C TRP A 90 -9.22 9.85 -16.78
N MET A 91 -10.12 9.60 -15.83
CA MET A 91 -9.78 9.68 -14.40
C MET A 91 -8.69 8.69 -14.01
N ALA A 92 -8.76 7.45 -14.52
CA ALA A 92 -7.78 6.40 -14.27
C ALA A 92 -6.42 6.74 -14.89
N VAL A 93 -6.40 7.17 -16.16
CA VAL A 93 -5.19 7.58 -16.89
C VAL A 93 -4.54 8.81 -16.25
N LYS A 94 -5.33 9.82 -15.85
CA LYS A 94 -4.81 10.99 -15.12
C LYS A 94 -4.11 10.56 -13.83
N ARG A 95 -4.75 9.70 -13.03
CA ARG A 95 -4.18 9.20 -11.79
C ARG A 95 -2.90 8.38 -12.02
N PHE A 96 -2.91 7.55 -13.06
CA PHE A 96 -1.74 6.78 -13.51
C PHE A 96 -0.55 7.70 -13.87
N LEU A 97 -0.76 8.68 -14.74
CA LEU A 97 0.31 9.61 -15.14
C LEU A 97 0.82 10.44 -13.97
N LEU A 98 -0.06 10.91 -13.09
CA LEU A 98 0.32 11.68 -11.90
C LEU A 98 1.11 10.84 -10.88
N LEU A 99 0.74 9.58 -10.66
CA LEU A 99 1.52 8.68 -9.80
C LEU A 99 2.84 8.27 -10.44
N ALA A 100 2.89 8.07 -11.76
CA ALA A 100 4.13 7.78 -12.46
C ALA A 100 5.11 8.96 -12.41
N PHE A 101 4.61 10.18 -12.61
CA PHE A 101 5.39 11.39 -12.40
C PHE A 101 5.87 11.51 -10.94
N PHE A 102 4.98 11.25 -9.96
CA PHE A 102 5.34 11.22 -8.54
C PHE A 102 6.48 10.23 -8.27
N ALA A 103 6.41 9.02 -8.85
CA ALA A 103 7.44 7.98 -8.72
C ALA A 103 8.80 8.43 -9.27
N LEU A 104 8.81 9.09 -10.44
CA LEU A 104 10.02 9.60 -11.06
C LEU A 104 10.61 10.77 -10.27
N PHE A 105 9.79 11.79 -9.99
CA PHE A 105 10.25 13.02 -9.36
C PHE A 105 10.76 12.79 -7.95
N THR A 106 10.04 12.01 -7.13
CA THR A 106 10.45 11.74 -5.74
C THR A 106 11.73 10.92 -5.64
N GLN A 107 11.98 10.00 -6.59
CA GLN A 107 13.20 9.20 -6.61
C GLN A 107 14.41 10.05 -7.00
N HIS A 108 14.27 10.90 -8.02
CA HIS A 108 15.35 11.75 -8.50
C HIS A 108 15.71 12.87 -7.51
N MET A 109 14.72 13.45 -6.83
CA MET A 109 14.93 14.59 -5.95
C MET A 109 15.43 14.25 -4.54
N LYS A 110 15.84 13.00 -4.28
CA LYS A 110 16.56 12.62 -3.07
C LYS A 110 17.96 13.23 -3.11
N ALA A 111 18.42 13.88 -2.04
CA ALA A 111 19.69 14.60 -2.04
C ALA A 111 20.88 13.73 -2.50
N TRP A 112 20.96 12.48 -2.02
CA TRP A 112 21.99 11.49 -2.39
C TRP A 112 21.83 10.89 -3.79
N VAL A 113 20.73 11.20 -4.47
CA VAL A 113 20.53 10.85 -5.89
C VAL A 113 20.94 12.02 -6.78
N ILE A 114 20.73 13.27 -6.32
CA ILE A 114 21.17 14.48 -7.01
C ILE A 114 22.69 14.51 -7.10
N ALA A 115 23.39 14.24 -6.00
CA ALA A 115 24.85 14.17 -5.93
C ALA A 115 25.33 13.06 -4.98
N ASP A 116 26.52 12.50 -5.24
CA ASP A 116 27.11 11.42 -4.43
C ASP A 116 27.57 11.91 -3.05
N ALA A 117 28.03 13.16 -2.97
CA ALA A 117 28.37 13.87 -1.74
C ALA A 117 27.50 15.13 -1.60
N PRO A 118 26.23 14.99 -1.15
CA PRO A 118 25.32 16.11 -1.04
C PRO A 118 25.83 17.18 -0.08
N THR A 119 25.74 18.43 -0.49
CA THR A 119 26.01 19.61 0.34
C THR A 119 24.68 20.26 0.75
N ALA A 120 24.75 21.45 1.35
CA ALA A 120 23.54 22.19 1.73
C ALA A 120 22.61 22.46 0.52
N THR A 121 23.16 22.64 -0.69
CA THR A 121 22.38 22.92 -1.90
C THR A 121 21.46 21.76 -2.27
N GLU A 122 21.97 20.53 -2.30
CA GLU A 122 21.18 19.36 -2.68
C GLU A 122 20.10 19.04 -1.65
N HIS A 123 20.38 19.26 -0.36
CA HIS A 123 19.39 19.13 0.69
C HIS A 123 18.29 20.20 0.62
N LEU A 124 18.65 21.45 0.29
CA LEU A 124 17.67 22.51 0.02
C LEU A 124 16.84 22.21 -1.23
N LEU A 125 17.42 21.59 -2.27
CA LEU A 125 16.69 21.12 -3.46
C LEU A 125 15.68 20.02 -3.12
N SER A 126 16.02 19.07 -2.23
CA SER A 126 15.05 18.08 -1.74
C SER A 126 13.88 18.73 -0.98
N LEU A 127 14.16 19.74 -0.15
CA LEU A 127 13.10 20.51 0.54
C LEU A 127 12.23 21.28 -0.45
N LEU A 128 12.84 21.92 -1.45
CA LEU A 128 12.13 22.55 -2.54
C LEU A 128 11.25 21.55 -3.31
N ALA A 129 11.75 20.33 -3.57
CA ALA A 129 10.97 19.29 -4.23
C ALA A 129 9.71 18.93 -3.43
N PHE A 130 9.77 18.87 -2.10
CA PHE A 130 8.58 18.67 -1.27
C PHE A 130 7.58 19.83 -1.40
N ILE A 131 8.04 21.07 -1.47
CA ILE A 131 7.19 22.26 -1.69
C ILE A 131 6.56 22.21 -3.10
N LEU A 132 7.32 21.81 -4.12
CA LEU A 132 6.79 21.65 -5.48
C LEU A 132 5.70 20.57 -5.51
N LEU A 133 5.95 19.40 -4.90
CA LEU A 133 4.95 18.34 -4.75
C LEU A 133 3.69 18.83 -4.04
N PHE A 134 3.83 19.69 -3.03
CA PHE A 134 2.67 20.31 -2.39
C PHE A 134 1.79 21.03 -3.41
N PHE A 135 2.33 21.94 -4.22
CA PHE A 135 1.54 22.67 -5.20
C PHE A 135 1.01 21.79 -6.35
N GLN A 136 1.74 20.74 -6.72
CA GLN A 136 1.33 19.79 -7.76
C GLN A 136 0.09 18.98 -7.34
N PHE A 137 0.07 18.48 -6.09
CA PHE A 137 -0.93 17.52 -5.63
C PHE A 137 -1.97 18.10 -4.66
N TYR A 138 -1.76 19.29 -4.12
CA TYR A 138 -2.74 19.95 -3.27
C TYR A 138 -4.00 20.31 -4.06
N GLU A 139 -5.15 19.86 -3.56
CA GLU A 139 -6.45 20.23 -4.09
C GLU A 139 -7.01 21.43 -3.31
N ASN A 140 -6.84 22.63 -3.84
CA ASN A 140 -7.40 23.83 -3.25
C ASN A 140 -8.94 23.83 -3.36
N LYS A 141 -9.62 23.94 -2.21
CA LYS A 141 -11.09 24.06 -2.12
C LYS A 141 -11.58 25.51 -2.01
N ASN A 142 -10.68 26.48 -1.85
CA ASN A 142 -11.04 27.89 -1.75
C ASN A 142 -11.21 28.50 -3.14
N GLU A 143 -12.46 28.78 -3.53
CA GLU A 143 -12.80 29.30 -4.86
C GLU A 143 -12.14 30.65 -5.16
N ASN A 144 -12.04 31.54 -4.17
CA ASN A 144 -11.46 32.88 -4.32
C ASN A 144 -9.97 32.86 -4.69
N ARG A 145 -9.26 31.76 -4.42
CA ARG A 145 -7.83 31.60 -4.72
C ARG A 145 -7.57 30.55 -5.80
N LYS A 146 -8.60 30.08 -6.51
CA LYS A 146 -8.48 28.98 -7.47
C LYS A 146 -7.48 29.28 -8.58
N THR A 147 -7.50 30.49 -9.15
CA THR A 147 -6.58 30.91 -10.21
C THR A 147 -5.13 30.94 -9.73
N ILE A 148 -4.88 31.50 -8.53
CA ILE A 148 -3.53 31.57 -7.95
C ILE A 148 -2.96 30.16 -7.73
N PHE A 149 -3.74 29.25 -7.15
CA PHE A 149 -3.31 27.87 -6.93
C PHE A 149 -3.16 27.09 -8.24
N LEU A 150 -3.94 27.39 -9.27
CA LEU A 150 -3.76 26.80 -10.59
C LEU A 150 -2.45 27.25 -11.24
N ILE A 151 -2.14 28.56 -11.19
CA ILE A 151 -0.86 29.09 -11.67
C ILE A 151 0.31 28.47 -10.90
N ALA A 152 0.22 28.44 -9.56
CA ALA A 152 1.24 27.82 -8.71
C ALA A 152 1.44 26.33 -9.05
N LYS A 153 0.35 25.60 -9.30
CA LYS A 153 0.40 24.20 -9.73
C LYS A 153 1.11 24.05 -11.08
N LEU A 154 0.77 24.86 -12.09
CA LEU A 154 1.43 24.81 -13.40
C LEU A 154 2.91 25.15 -13.29
N LEU A 155 3.26 26.24 -12.59
CA LEU A 155 4.64 26.63 -12.32
C LEU A 155 5.41 25.53 -11.59
N SER A 156 4.77 24.86 -10.62
CA SER A 156 5.43 23.77 -9.89
C SER A 156 5.75 22.55 -10.76
N PHE A 157 4.96 22.26 -11.80
CA PHE A 157 5.31 21.25 -12.80
C PHE A 157 6.43 21.72 -13.72
N VAL A 158 6.38 22.97 -14.19
CA VAL A 158 7.42 23.54 -15.06
C VAL A 158 8.78 23.54 -14.35
N ILE A 159 8.84 24.01 -13.11
CA ILE A 159 10.06 24.01 -12.29
C ILE A 159 10.54 22.57 -12.05
N ALA A 160 9.64 21.65 -11.73
CA ALA A 160 10.01 20.24 -11.53
C ALA A 160 10.61 19.61 -12.79
N LEU A 161 10.03 19.84 -13.96
CA LEU A 161 10.56 19.37 -15.24
C LEU A 161 11.91 20.00 -15.56
N PHE A 162 12.08 21.30 -15.27
CA PHE A 162 13.37 21.97 -15.43
C PHE A 162 14.44 21.37 -14.52
N LEU A 163 14.11 21.09 -13.25
CA LEU A 163 15.04 20.43 -12.32
C LEU A 163 15.41 19.02 -12.80
N LEU A 164 14.43 18.24 -13.25
CA LEU A 164 14.69 16.92 -13.83
C LEU A 164 15.58 16.99 -15.08
N TRP A 165 15.44 18.04 -15.90
CA TRP A 165 16.28 18.21 -17.08
C TRP A 165 17.70 18.69 -16.76
N LYS A 166 17.88 19.53 -15.74
CA LYS A 166 19.16 20.20 -15.45
C LYS A 166 20.07 19.50 -14.46
N LEU A 167 19.50 18.84 -13.44
CA LEU A 167 20.31 18.30 -12.36
C LEU A 167 21.12 17.08 -12.81
N PRO A 168 22.33 16.90 -12.24
CA PRO A 168 23.28 15.92 -12.77
C PRO A 168 22.83 14.47 -12.56
N PHE A 169 22.20 14.15 -11.42
CA PHE A 169 21.71 12.83 -10.98
C PHE A 169 22.66 11.62 -11.20
N TRP A 170 22.63 10.63 -10.30
CA TRP A 170 23.30 9.33 -10.54
C TRP A 170 24.77 9.46 -10.98
N SER A 171 25.55 10.29 -10.29
CA SER A 171 26.95 10.59 -10.62
C SER A 171 27.14 11.26 -12.00
N GLY A 172 26.22 12.13 -12.41
CA GLY A 172 26.32 12.91 -13.64
C GLY A 172 25.73 12.25 -14.89
N LYS A 173 24.94 11.18 -14.74
CA LYS A 173 24.30 10.46 -15.86
C LYS A 173 23.02 11.13 -16.36
N GLY A 174 22.54 12.15 -15.66
CA GLY A 174 21.30 12.86 -15.95
C GLY A 174 20.07 12.07 -15.53
N PHE A 175 18.91 12.58 -15.96
CA PHE A 175 17.62 11.95 -15.71
C PHE A 175 17.46 10.60 -16.43
N ASP A 176 16.86 9.62 -15.75
CA ASP A 176 16.62 8.29 -16.30
C ASP A 176 15.20 7.79 -15.94
N PHE A 177 14.39 7.51 -16.97
CA PHE A 177 13.04 6.99 -16.81
C PHE A 177 12.98 5.63 -16.07
N TYR A 178 14.03 4.81 -16.14
CA TYR A 178 14.09 3.51 -15.49
C TYR A 178 14.48 3.60 -14.01
N LYS A 179 14.90 4.78 -13.54
CA LYS A 179 15.25 5.04 -12.14
C LYS A 179 14.08 5.71 -11.41
N SER A 180 12.99 4.98 -11.28
CA SER A 180 11.77 5.43 -10.58
C SER A 180 11.56 4.69 -9.26
N ASP A 181 10.72 5.27 -8.40
CA ASP A 181 10.23 4.57 -7.21
C ASP A 181 9.29 3.41 -7.62
N ILE A 182 9.77 2.18 -7.43
CA ILE A 182 9.06 0.98 -7.88
C ILE A 182 7.72 0.76 -7.16
N ILE A 183 7.62 1.15 -5.88
CA ILE A 183 6.39 0.99 -5.08
C ILE A 183 5.31 1.89 -5.67
N ILE A 184 5.64 3.17 -5.91
CA ILE A 184 4.70 4.13 -6.49
C ILE A 184 4.37 3.78 -7.94
N LEU A 185 5.34 3.31 -8.74
CA LEU A 185 5.09 2.92 -10.12
C LEU A 185 4.14 1.72 -10.21
N VAL A 186 4.27 0.74 -9.31
CA VAL A 186 3.30 -0.36 -9.19
C VAL A 186 1.92 0.19 -8.80
N LEU A 187 1.84 1.09 -7.82
CA LEU A 187 0.57 1.72 -7.42
C LEU A 187 -0.08 2.47 -8.58
N SER A 188 0.71 3.13 -9.42
CA SER A 188 0.21 3.78 -10.64
C SER A 188 -0.52 2.79 -11.54
N ASN A 189 0.13 1.67 -11.87
CA ASN A 189 -0.46 0.61 -12.69
C ASN A 189 -1.70 0.01 -12.03
N MET A 190 -1.66 -0.26 -10.72
CA MET A 190 -2.79 -0.80 -9.97
C MET A 190 -3.98 0.17 -9.94
N ALA A 191 -3.73 1.48 -9.95
CA ALA A 191 -4.78 2.49 -10.04
C ALA A 191 -5.51 2.42 -11.38
N LEU A 192 -4.76 2.26 -12.48
CA LEU A 192 -5.31 2.18 -13.83
C LEU A 192 -6.12 0.91 -14.01
N PHE A 193 -5.47 -0.25 -13.91
CA PHE A 193 -6.09 -1.54 -14.20
C PHE A 193 -7.17 -1.89 -13.19
N GLY A 194 -6.95 -1.61 -11.90
CA GLY A 194 -7.97 -1.83 -10.87
C GLY A 194 -9.24 -1.01 -11.11
N THR A 195 -9.10 0.24 -11.57
CA THR A 195 -10.25 1.11 -11.89
C THR A 195 -11.00 0.62 -13.13
N VAL A 196 -10.26 0.28 -14.20
CA VAL A 196 -10.84 -0.20 -15.46
C VAL A 196 -11.57 -1.53 -15.24
N ILE A 197 -10.93 -2.49 -14.57
CA ILE A 197 -11.54 -3.78 -14.23
C ILE A 197 -12.81 -3.55 -13.41
N TYR A 198 -12.72 -2.76 -12.33
CA TYR A 198 -13.86 -2.49 -11.47
C TYR A 198 -15.03 -1.87 -12.24
N TYR A 199 -14.77 -0.93 -13.15
CA TYR A 199 -15.82 -0.31 -13.96
C TYR A 199 -16.62 -1.33 -14.77
N PHE A 200 -15.96 -2.27 -15.45
CA PHE A 200 -16.64 -3.28 -16.27
C PHE A 200 -17.27 -4.42 -15.45
N THR A 201 -16.86 -4.59 -14.19
CA THR A 201 -17.32 -5.69 -13.33
C THR A 201 -18.07 -5.22 -12.07
N ALA A 202 -18.49 -3.96 -11.99
CA ALA A 202 -19.04 -3.36 -10.77
C ALA A 202 -20.24 -4.14 -10.21
N ASP A 203 -21.11 -4.65 -11.08
CA ASP A 203 -22.28 -5.44 -10.70
C ASP A 203 -22.04 -6.96 -10.79
N LYS A 204 -20.81 -7.39 -11.10
CA LYS A 204 -20.46 -8.79 -11.40
C LYS A 204 -19.19 -9.21 -10.64
N PRO A 205 -19.26 -9.36 -9.30
CA PRO A 205 -18.08 -9.69 -8.49
C PRO A 205 -17.45 -11.04 -8.86
N LEU A 206 -18.24 -12.03 -9.30
CA LEU A 206 -17.73 -13.32 -9.77
C LEU A 206 -16.89 -13.17 -11.04
N LEU A 207 -17.34 -12.34 -12.00
CA LEU A 207 -16.57 -12.05 -13.21
C LEU A 207 -15.23 -11.37 -12.85
N ARG A 208 -15.25 -10.46 -11.88
CA ARG A 208 -14.04 -9.79 -11.39
C ARG A 208 -13.01 -10.77 -10.83
N ILE A 209 -13.44 -11.70 -9.98
CA ILE A 209 -12.57 -12.75 -9.44
C ILE A 209 -12.12 -13.70 -10.56
N GLY A 210 -13.03 -14.00 -11.51
CA GLY A 210 -12.77 -14.86 -12.67
C GLY A 210 -11.65 -14.37 -13.59
N LEU A 211 -11.25 -13.10 -13.52
CA LEU A 211 -10.08 -12.58 -14.23
C LEU A 211 -8.74 -13.08 -13.67
N LEU A 212 -8.69 -13.43 -12.38
CA LEU A 212 -7.46 -13.85 -11.70
C LEU A 212 -6.87 -15.15 -12.28
N PRO A 213 -7.65 -16.22 -12.57
CA PRO A 213 -7.14 -17.41 -13.25
C PRO A 213 -6.56 -17.15 -14.64
N PHE A 214 -7.17 -16.28 -15.45
CA PHE A 214 -6.61 -15.94 -16.78
C PHE A 214 -5.27 -15.21 -16.64
N MET A 215 -5.18 -14.29 -15.69
CA MET A 215 -3.93 -13.64 -15.38
C MET A 215 -2.89 -14.65 -14.85
N MET A 216 -3.30 -15.57 -13.97
CA MET A 216 -2.44 -16.68 -13.51
C MET A 216 -1.88 -17.48 -14.69
N ALA A 217 -2.73 -17.83 -15.67
CA ALA A 217 -2.32 -18.57 -16.85
C ALA A 217 -1.25 -17.81 -17.67
N VAL A 218 -1.37 -16.48 -17.81
CA VAL A 218 -0.33 -15.66 -18.47
C VAL A 218 1.00 -15.70 -17.71
N PHE A 219 0.96 -15.60 -16.37
CA PHE A 219 2.17 -15.70 -15.54
C PHE A 219 2.81 -17.08 -15.56
N LEU A 220 2.01 -18.14 -15.61
CA LEU A 220 2.51 -19.52 -15.72
C LEU A 220 3.12 -19.75 -17.11
N ALA A 221 2.43 -19.36 -18.19
CA ALA A 221 2.94 -19.46 -19.55
C ALA A 221 4.27 -18.69 -19.73
N ALA A 222 4.44 -17.56 -19.05
CA ALA A 222 5.68 -16.78 -19.09
C ALA A 222 6.89 -17.51 -18.48
N ARG A 223 6.68 -18.54 -17.65
CA ARG A 223 7.74 -19.38 -17.06
C ARG A 223 8.11 -20.59 -17.92
N GLU A 224 7.26 -20.94 -18.88
CA GLU A 224 7.51 -22.07 -19.76
C GLU A 224 8.58 -21.74 -20.82
N PRO A 225 9.40 -22.73 -21.21
CA PRO A 225 10.46 -22.52 -22.19
C PRO A 225 9.88 -22.19 -23.57
N ALA A 226 8.75 -22.79 -23.93
CA ALA A 226 8.09 -22.57 -25.22
C ALA A 226 7.56 -21.13 -25.35
N ASP A 227 7.70 -20.57 -26.55
CA ASP A 227 7.10 -19.28 -26.89
C ASP A 227 5.64 -19.44 -27.32
N GLY A 228 4.82 -18.44 -27.00
CA GLY A 228 3.40 -18.42 -27.31
C GLY A 228 2.78 -17.07 -27.01
N TRP A 229 1.58 -16.83 -27.54
CA TRP A 229 0.89 -15.53 -27.46
C TRP A 229 0.74 -15.01 -26.01
N ALA A 230 0.58 -15.91 -25.02
CA ALA A 230 0.48 -15.51 -23.62
C ALA A 230 1.82 -14.97 -23.08
N LYS A 231 2.95 -15.54 -23.50
CA LYS A 231 4.30 -15.06 -23.16
C LYS A 231 4.62 -13.74 -23.88
N GLU A 232 4.15 -13.57 -25.12
CA GLU A 232 4.21 -12.29 -25.83
C GLU A 232 3.40 -11.20 -25.10
N LEU A 233 2.19 -11.53 -24.64
CA LEU A 233 1.36 -10.63 -23.83
C LEU A 233 2.07 -10.25 -22.52
N PHE A 234 2.74 -11.20 -21.86
CA PHE A 234 3.53 -10.93 -20.65
C PHE A 234 4.71 -9.98 -20.93
N ASN A 235 5.38 -10.16 -22.08
CA ASN A 235 6.51 -9.33 -22.48
C ASN A 235 6.11 -8.04 -23.21
N PHE A 236 4.81 -7.76 -23.35
CA PHE A 236 4.30 -6.60 -24.06
C PHE A 236 4.75 -5.29 -23.39
N ASN A 237 5.54 -4.50 -24.12
CA ASN A 237 6.17 -3.29 -23.60
C ASN A 237 6.44 -2.20 -24.65
N HIS A 238 5.95 -2.36 -25.88
CA HIS A 238 6.17 -1.40 -26.96
C HIS A 238 4.99 -1.35 -27.92
N ILE A 239 4.81 -0.21 -28.58
CA ILE A 239 3.87 -0.01 -29.70
C ILE A 239 4.67 0.64 -30.83
N GLY A 240 4.85 -0.08 -31.94
CA GLY A 240 5.76 0.33 -33.01
C GLY A 240 7.19 0.52 -32.46
N ALA A 241 7.79 1.68 -32.73
CA ALA A 241 9.12 2.02 -32.22
C ALA A 241 9.13 2.54 -30.76
N PHE A 242 7.96 2.83 -30.16
CA PHE A 242 7.87 3.44 -28.85
C PHE A 242 7.87 2.38 -27.74
N LYS A 243 8.93 2.35 -26.91
CA LYS A 243 9.05 1.50 -25.72
C LYS A 243 8.56 2.22 -24.46
N PHE A 244 7.82 1.52 -23.62
CA PHE A 244 7.22 2.04 -22.38
C PHE A 244 7.37 1.10 -21.18
N ASP A 245 8.33 0.17 -21.21
CA ASP A 245 8.69 -0.71 -20.10
C ASP A 245 9.12 0.04 -18.83
N TRP A 246 9.58 1.29 -18.95
CA TRP A 246 9.84 2.15 -17.79
C TRP A 246 8.56 2.58 -17.06
N LEU A 247 7.40 2.54 -17.72
CA LEU A 247 6.12 3.02 -17.21
C LEU A 247 5.16 1.86 -16.87
N TYR A 248 5.12 0.84 -17.73
CA TYR A 248 4.24 -0.32 -17.62
C TYR A 248 5.03 -1.61 -17.87
N LYS A 249 4.76 -2.62 -17.04
CA LYS A 249 5.16 -4.00 -17.28
C LYS A 249 3.99 -4.90 -16.91
N PHE A 250 3.67 -5.91 -17.72
CA PHE A 250 2.65 -6.90 -17.37
C PHE A 250 2.96 -7.57 -16.02
N TYR A 251 4.26 -7.73 -15.72
CA TYR A 251 4.74 -8.19 -14.42
C TYR A 251 4.12 -7.46 -13.22
N PHE A 252 3.82 -6.15 -13.32
CA PHE A 252 3.19 -5.42 -12.22
C PHE A 252 1.76 -5.89 -11.95
N LEU A 253 1.07 -6.45 -12.94
CA LEU A 253 -0.32 -6.88 -12.83
C LEU A 253 -0.52 -8.06 -11.86
N LYS A 254 0.54 -8.76 -11.46
CA LYS A 254 0.49 -9.76 -10.38
C LYS A 254 -0.11 -9.21 -9.08
N TYR A 255 -0.03 -7.90 -8.85
CA TYR A 255 -0.63 -7.28 -7.65
C TYR A 255 -2.16 -7.11 -7.76
N LEU A 256 -2.78 -7.42 -8.90
CA LEU A 256 -4.23 -7.52 -9.01
C LEU A 256 -4.80 -8.66 -8.15
N PHE A 257 -4.00 -9.67 -7.81
CA PHE A 257 -4.35 -10.69 -6.81
C PHE A 257 -4.58 -10.11 -5.40
N ILE A 258 -4.18 -8.86 -5.14
CA ILE A 258 -4.46 -8.12 -3.90
C ILE A 258 -5.51 -7.03 -4.13
N ILE A 259 -5.42 -6.30 -5.25
CA ILE A 259 -6.37 -5.22 -5.58
C ILE A 259 -7.80 -5.76 -5.73
N ILE A 260 -8.01 -6.87 -6.45
CA ILE A 260 -9.35 -7.43 -6.68
C ILE A 260 -10.01 -7.85 -5.36
N PRO A 261 -9.34 -8.60 -4.46
CA PRO A 261 -9.84 -8.80 -3.09
C PRO A 261 -10.17 -7.50 -2.35
N GLY A 262 -9.31 -6.49 -2.45
CA GLY A 262 -9.58 -5.17 -1.88
C GLY A 262 -10.87 -4.54 -2.41
N THR A 263 -11.13 -4.62 -3.73
CA THR A 263 -12.37 -4.08 -4.31
C THR A 263 -13.63 -4.79 -3.79
N LEU A 264 -13.57 -6.08 -3.45
CA LEU A 264 -14.67 -6.78 -2.77
C LEU A 264 -14.92 -6.18 -1.38
N ALA A 265 -13.86 -5.95 -0.59
CA ALA A 265 -14.00 -5.31 0.72
C ALA A 265 -14.65 -3.92 0.61
N GLY A 266 -14.23 -3.13 -0.37
CA GLY A 266 -14.82 -1.80 -0.62
C GLY A 266 -16.32 -1.85 -0.96
N GLU A 267 -16.77 -2.85 -1.73
CA GLU A 267 -18.20 -3.07 -2.00
C GLU A 267 -18.98 -3.45 -0.75
N MET A 268 -18.42 -4.36 0.07
CA MET A 268 -19.04 -4.78 1.34
C MET A 268 -19.26 -3.59 2.27
N MET A 269 -18.26 -2.69 2.36
CA MET A 269 -18.35 -1.46 3.15
C MET A 269 -19.41 -0.50 2.61
N ILE A 270 -19.57 -0.41 1.29
CA ILE A 270 -20.65 0.40 0.71
C ILE A 270 -22.02 -0.20 1.03
N GLY A 271 -22.14 -1.53 1.02
CA GLY A 271 -23.35 -2.24 1.42
C GLY A 271 -23.77 -1.86 2.84
N GLU A 272 -22.83 -1.90 3.79
CA GLU A 272 -23.05 -1.45 5.17
C GLU A 272 -23.51 0.01 5.23
N MET A 273 -22.79 0.94 4.58
CA MET A 273 -23.15 2.36 4.56
C MET A 273 -24.54 2.62 3.96
N LYS A 274 -25.00 1.79 3.04
CA LYS A 274 -26.36 1.88 2.47
C LYS A 274 -27.39 1.36 3.46
N ASN A 275 -27.12 0.24 4.11
CA ASN A 275 -28.02 -0.38 5.09
C ASN A 275 -28.21 0.53 6.33
N GLU A 276 -27.13 1.17 6.81
CA GLU A 276 -27.20 2.20 7.87
C GLU A 276 -28.11 3.37 7.49
N LYS A 277 -27.94 3.91 6.27
CA LYS A 277 -28.76 5.03 5.78
C LYS A 277 -30.24 4.67 5.65
N LEU A 278 -30.53 3.44 5.24
CA LEU A 278 -31.89 2.94 5.08
C LEU A 278 -32.51 2.51 6.43
N LYS A 279 -31.79 2.65 7.56
CA LYS A 279 -32.19 2.19 8.90
C LYS A 279 -32.68 0.73 8.88
N MET A 280 -32.13 -0.10 8.00
CA MET A 280 -32.48 -1.50 7.98
C MET A 280 -31.95 -2.13 9.26
N LYS A 281 -32.84 -2.72 10.06
CA LYS A 281 -32.47 -3.52 11.24
C LYS A 281 -31.72 -4.77 10.77
N ASN A 282 -30.41 -4.65 10.58
CA ASN A 282 -29.54 -5.80 10.68
C ASN A 282 -29.33 -6.06 12.18
N GLU A 283 -29.48 -7.31 12.61
CA GLU A 283 -29.08 -7.69 13.95
C GLU A 283 -27.61 -7.28 14.16
N GLU A 284 -27.41 -6.27 15.02
CA GLU A 284 -26.07 -5.82 15.35
C GLU A 284 -25.33 -6.95 16.06
N VAL A 285 -24.08 -7.15 15.65
CA VAL A 285 -23.22 -8.14 16.29
C VAL A 285 -22.95 -7.68 17.72
N LYS A 286 -23.20 -8.56 18.69
CA LYS A 286 -23.01 -8.24 20.12
C LYS A 286 -21.58 -7.71 20.36
N PRO A 287 -21.39 -6.69 21.22
CA PRO A 287 -20.06 -6.15 21.52
C PRO A 287 -19.05 -7.19 22.01
N SER A 288 -19.51 -8.22 22.73
CA SER A 288 -18.67 -9.35 23.17
C SER A 288 -18.13 -10.14 21.98
N VAL A 289 -18.94 -10.38 20.95
CA VAL A 289 -18.52 -11.05 19.72
C VAL A 289 -17.54 -10.19 18.93
N GLU A 290 -17.80 -8.89 18.81
CA GLU A 290 -16.85 -7.96 18.17
C GLU A 290 -15.47 -7.99 18.85
N ASN A 291 -15.42 -8.04 20.19
CA ASN A 291 -14.15 -8.12 20.94
C ASN A 291 -13.43 -9.44 20.66
N TRP A 292 -14.14 -10.57 20.61
CA TRP A 292 -13.55 -11.85 20.22
C TRP A 292 -13.03 -11.82 18.78
N LEU A 293 -13.75 -11.18 17.85
CA LEU A 293 -13.29 -11.01 16.47
C LEU A 293 -12.03 -10.17 16.37
N LEU A 294 -11.90 -9.11 17.17
CA LEU A 294 -10.67 -8.32 17.27
C LEU A 294 -9.50 -9.20 17.71
N MET A 295 -9.68 -9.98 18.78
CA MET A 295 -8.63 -10.88 19.28
C MET A 295 -8.25 -11.95 18.25
N ILE A 296 -9.22 -12.57 17.59
CA ILE A 296 -8.99 -13.55 16.53
C ILE A 296 -8.26 -12.92 15.34
N ALA A 297 -8.66 -11.72 14.91
CA ALA A 297 -8.02 -11.03 13.81
C ALA A 297 -6.54 -10.72 14.08
N LEU A 298 -6.22 -10.24 15.28
CA LEU A 298 -4.83 -9.99 15.69
C LEU A 298 -4.05 -11.30 15.83
N ALA A 299 -4.65 -12.33 16.42
CA ALA A 299 -4.05 -13.65 16.56
C ALA A 299 -3.71 -14.27 15.20
N LEU A 300 -4.59 -14.15 14.20
CA LEU A 300 -4.35 -14.65 12.85
C LEU A 300 -3.12 -14.02 12.20
N VAL A 301 -2.91 -12.70 12.37
CA VAL A 301 -1.70 -12.02 11.89
C VAL A 301 -0.45 -12.56 12.59
N ILE A 302 -0.48 -12.65 13.92
CA ILE A 302 0.68 -13.10 14.71
C ILE A 302 1.03 -14.57 14.40
N VAL A 303 0.04 -15.45 14.39
CA VAL A 303 0.22 -16.89 14.12
C VAL A 303 0.82 -17.11 12.74
N ASN A 304 0.32 -16.41 11.71
CA ASN A 304 0.86 -16.55 10.36
C ASN A 304 2.25 -15.96 10.23
N LEU A 305 2.53 -14.79 10.80
CA LEU A 305 3.88 -14.24 10.80
C LEU A 305 4.87 -15.17 11.49
N TYR A 306 4.53 -15.67 12.68
CA TYR A 306 5.38 -16.59 13.42
C TYR A 306 5.56 -17.91 12.67
N GLY A 307 4.47 -18.60 12.32
CA GLY A 307 4.51 -19.94 11.74
C GLY A 307 5.13 -19.99 10.35
N LEU A 308 4.93 -18.96 9.52
CA LEU A 308 5.55 -18.89 8.18
C LEU A 308 7.03 -18.53 8.26
N PHE A 309 7.44 -17.71 9.24
CA PHE A 309 8.83 -17.34 9.48
C PHE A 309 9.64 -18.49 10.10
N THR A 310 9.11 -19.16 11.12
CA THR A 310 9.77 -20.29 11.79
C THR A 310 9.59 -21.63 11.07
N ARG A 311 8.84 -21.64 9.96
CA ARG A 311 8.53 -22.83 9.16
C ARG A 311 7.73 -23.90 9.91
N MET A 312 6.99 -23.53 10.96
CA MET A 312 6.02 -24.40 11.64
C MET A 312 4.70 -24.49 10.85
N LEU A 313 4.77 -24.97 9.61
CA LEU A 313 3.70 -24.83 8.61
C LEU A 313 2.42 -25.57 8.99
N PHE A 314 2.52 -26.83 9.40
CA PHE A 314 1.35 -27.63 9.77
C PHE A 314 0.61 -27.03 10.98
N VAL A 315 1.35 -26.61 12.00
CA VAL A 315 0.80 -25.91 13.17
C VAL A 315 0.15 -24.60 12.75
N ASN A 316 0.78 -23.84 11.85
CA ASN A 316 0.23 -22.59 11.33
C ASN A 316 -1.12 -22.80 10.61
N VAL A 317 -1.21 -23.83 9.76
CA VAL A 317 -2.46 -24.19 9.05
C VAL A 317 -3.54 -24.56 10.05
N LEU A 318 -3.27 -25.49 10.98
CA LEU A 318 -4.26 -25.92 11.98
C LEU A 318 -4.75 -24.76 12.85
N ALA A 319 -3.83 -23.94 13.36
CA ALA A 319 -4.17 -22.78 14.20
C ALA A 319 -4.99 -21.75 13.40
N SER A 320 -4.56 -21.43 12.17
CA SER A 320 -5.28 -20.49 11.28
C SER A 320 -6.69 -21.01 10.93
N SER A 321 -6.83 -22.28 10.56
CA SER A 321 -8.13 -22.90 10.29
C SER A 321 -9.04 -22.86 11.51
N THR A 322 -8.53 -23.18 12.70
CA THR A 322 -9.30 -23.15 13.94
C THR A 322 -9.79 -21.74 14.26
N LEU A 323 -8.91 -20.74 14.16
CA LEU A 323 -9.25 -19.33 14.37
C LEU A 323 -10.28 -18.83 13.35
N CYS A 324 -10.12 -19.16 12.07
CA CYS A 324 -11.07 -18.82 11.02
C CYS A 324 -12.45 -19.45 11.25
N VAL A 325 -12.51 -20.76 11.56
CA VAL A 325 -13.77 -21.45 11.86
C VAL A 325 -14.44 -20.83 13.08
N THR A 326 -13.68 -20.50 14.12
CA THR A 326 -14.19 -19.83 15.31
C THR A 326 -14.79 -18.46 14.97
N ALA A 327 -14.09 -17.63 14.19
CA ALA A 327 -14.63 -16.33 13.74
C ALA A 327 -15.94 -16.47 12.96
N LEU A 328 -16.02 -17.44 12.04
CA LEU A 328 -17.22 -17.70 11.26
C LEU A 328 -18.37 -18.25 12.14
N TYR A 329 -18.05 -19.08 13.12
CA TYR A 329 -19.01 -19.61 14.09
C TYR A 329 -19.60 -18.50 14.96
N LEU A 330 -18.77 -17.57 15.46
CA LEU A 330 -19.22 -16.41 16.22
C LEU A 330 -20.15 -15.50 15.39
N LEU A 331 -19.95 -15.46 14.07
CA LEU A 331 -20.75 -14.69 13.11
C LEU A 331 -21.90 -15.51 12.48
N LYS A 332 -22.21 -16.71 12.99
CA LYS A 332 -23.24 -17.58 12.39
C LYS A 332 -24.63 -16.95 12.39
N ALA A 333 -25.00 -16.27 13.48
CA ALA A 333 -26.30 -15.60 13.64
C ALA A 333 -26.38 -14.27 12.87
N ALA A 334 -25.24 -13.63 12.58
CA ALA A 334 -25.24 -12.36 11.85
C ALA A 334 -25.85 -12.51 10.45
N ALA A 335 -26.57 -11.48 10.00
CA ALA A 335 -27.18 -11.45 8.66
C ALA A 335 -26.13 -11.72 7.56
N LYS A 336 -26.57 -12.31 6.44
CA LYS A 336 -25.68 -12.60 5.29
C LYS A 336 -24.99 -11.34 4.76
N GLU A 337 -25.66 -10.19 4.89
CA GLU A 337 -25.18 -8.87 4.45
C GLU A 337 -24.34 -8.13 5.49
N ASN A 338 -24.14 -8.71 6.68
CA ASN A 338 -23.34 -8.09 7.72
C ASN A 338 -21.86 -7.96 7.28
N LEU A 339 -21.28 -6.78 7.46
CA LEU A 339 -19.91 -6.49 7.04
C LEU A 339 -18.90 -7.49 7.60
N TYR A 340 -18.90 -7.73 8.91
CA TYR A 340 -17.94 -8.63 9.56
C TYR A 340 -18.05 -10.05 9.02
N LYS A 341 -19.27 -10.53 8.79
CA LYS A 341 -19.50 -11.87 8.21
C LYS A 341 -18.98 -11.97 6.78
N GLN A 342 -19.17 -10.94 5.96
CA GLN A 342 -18.66 -10.91 4.59
C GLN A 342 -17.13 -10.83 4.54
N LEU A 343 -16.54 -9.92 5.33
CA LEU A 343 -15.08 -9.78 5.44
C LEU A 343 -14.43 -11.07 5.98
N ALA A 344 -15.00 -11.68 7.02
CA ALA A 344 -14.45 -12.91 7.61
C ALA A 344 -14.52 -14.09 6.63
N LYS A 345 -15.59 -14.21 5.83
CA LYS A 345 -15.71 -15.25 4.79
C LYS A 345 -14.65 -15.09 3.71
N ALA A 346 -14.52 -13.88 3.15
CA ALA A 346 -13.53 -13.61 2.11
C ALA A 346 -12.09 -13.76 2.65
N GLY A 347 -11.83 -13.23 3.85
CA GLY A 347 -10.55 -13.35 4.53
C GLY A 347 -10.16 -14.79 4.82
N THR A 348 -11.10 -15.60 5.33
CA THR A 348 -10.89 -17.03 5.59
C THR A 348 -10.55 -17.77 4.30
N TYR A 349 -11.34 -17.57 3.24
CA TYR A 349 -11.10 -18.24 1.96
C TYR A 349 -9.70 -17.93 1.42
N LEU A 350 -9.32 -16.66 1.36
CA LEU A 350 -8.02 -16.25 0.81
C LEU A 350 -6.85 -16.68 1.70
N LEU A 351 -6.99 -16.57 3.03
CA LEU A 351 -5.93 -16.99 3.94
C LEU A 351 -5.66 -18.48 3.81
N LEU A 352 -6.71 -19.31 3.88
CA LEU A 352 -6.55 -20.76 3.76
C LEU A 352 -6.05 -21.12 2.36
N LEU A 353 -6.62 -20.57 1.29
CA LEU A 353 -6.13 -20.80 -0.07
C LEU A 353 -4.64 -20.49 -0.19
N GLY A 354 -4.19 -19.35 0.35
CA GLY A 354 -2.80 -18.96 0.34
C GLY A 354 -1.88 -19.91 1.10
N LEU A 355 -2.33 -20.45 2.24
CA LEU A 355 -1.58 -21.46 2.99
C LEU A 355 -1.49 -22.80 2.26
N PHE A 356 -2.49 -23.17 1.46
CA PHE A 356 -2.40 -24.34 0.59
C PHE A 356 -1.43 -24.11 -0.58
N PHE A 357 -1.43 -22.91 -1.17
CA PHE A 357 -0.44 -22.52 -2.18
C PHE A 357 0.99 -22.49 -1.61
N GLU A 358 1.15 -22.20 -0.31
CA GLU A 358 2.46 -22.14 0.34
C GLU A 358 3.18 -23.49 0.26
N ALA A 359 2.45 -24.58 0.48
CA ALA A 359 2.97 -25.94 0.37
C ALA A 359 3.34 -26.30 -1.09
N TYR A 360 2.56 -25.82 -2.07
CA TYR A 360 2.82 -26.05 -3.49
C TYR A 360 4.08 -25.32 -4.00
N GLU A 361 4.31 -24.07 -3.56
CA GLU A 361 5.36 -23.21 -4.11
C GLU A 361 6.73 -23.35 -3.42
N GLY A 362 6.91 -24.36 -2.56
CA GLY A 362 8.15 -24.54 -1.80
C GLY A 362 8.41 -23.38 -0.82
N GLY A 363 7.33 -22.80 -0.30
CA GLY A 363 7.35 -21.73 0.68
C GLY A 363 7.06 -20.34 0.14
N ILE A 364 6.30 -19.58 0.94
CA ILE A 364 5.88 -18.21 0.68
C ILE A 364 7.09 -17.27 0.55
N LYS A 365 7.09 -16.43 -0.50
CA LYS A 365 8.15 -15.44 -0.76
C LYS A 365 7.57 -14.15 -1.31
N LYS A 366 8.18 -13.00 -0.95
CA LYS A 366 7.76 -11.64 -1.38
C LYS A 366 8.38 -11.20 -2.70
N ASP A 367 9.70 -11.24 -2.87
CA ASP A 367 10.35 -10.56 -4.02
C ASP A 367 10.27 -11.40 -5.30
N SER A 368 10.58 -12.68 -5.22
CA SER A 368 10.11 -13.71 -6.16
C SER A 368 8.67 -14.09 -5.81
N SER A 369 7.80 -13.08 -5.78
CA SER A 369 6.47 -13.13 -5.19
C SER A 369 5.68 -14.36 -5.64
N THR A 370 5.19 -15.08 -4.64
CA THR A 370 4.41 -16.31 -4.76
C THR A 370 2.91 -16.04 -4.74
N TYR A 371 2.08 -16.95 -5.24
CA TYR A 371 0.62 -16.84 -5.12
C TYR A 371 0.17 -16.94 -3.66
N SER A 372 0.82 -17.79 -2.88
CA SER A 372 0.68 -17.86 -1.42
C SER A 372 0.88 -16.49 -0.77
N TYR A 373 1.88 -15.72 -1.19
CA TYR A 373 2.09 -14.35 -0.70
C TYR A 373 0.89 -13.45 -0.96
N TYR A 374 0.31 -13.43 -2.16
CA TYR A 374 -0.84 -12.57 -2.45
C TYR A 374 -2.09 -12.98 -1.66
N PHE A 375 -2.36 -14.27 -1.56
CA PHE A 375 -3.57 -14.79 -0.93
C PHE A 375 -3.52 -14.71 0.59
N VAL A 376 -2.40 -15.13 1.22
CA VAL A 376 -2.21 -15.01 2.67
C VAL A 376 -2.32 -13.55 3.09
N THR A 377 -1.60 -12.65 2.43
CA THR A 377 -1.59 -11.23 2.82
C THR A 377 -2.91 -10.53 2.58
N SER A 378 -3.65 -10.88 1.51
CA SER A 378 -5.02 -10.41 1.30
C SER A 378 -5.98 -10.92 2.38
N GLY A 379 -5.88 -12.20 2.75
CA GLY A 379 -6.66 -12.79 3.84
C GLY A 379 -6.42 -12.08 5.18
N LEU A 380 -5.15 -11.86 5.53
CA LEU A 380 -4.77 -11.09 6.72
C LEU A 380 -5.22 -9.63 6.66
N ALA A 381 -5.26 -9.01 5.47
CA ALA A 381 -5.76 -7.64 5.31
C ALA A 381 -7.26 -7.54 5.60
N PHE A 382 -8.07 -8.53 5.20
CA PHE A 382 -9.49 -8.61 5.57
C PHE A 382 -9.68 -8.67 7.09
N PHE A 383 -8.94 -9.54 7.78
CA PHE A 383 -9.02 -9.64 9.24
C PHE A 383 -8.49 -8.38 9.93
N THR A 384 -7.42 -7.78 9.42
CA THR A 384 -6.89 -6.51 9.95
C THR A 384 -7.90 -5.36 9.75
N LEU A 385 -8.67 -5.36 8.66
CA LEU A 385 -9.76 -4.41 8.47
C LEU A 385 -10.87 -4.62 9.53
N ILE A 386 -11.25 -5.87 9.82
CA ILE A 386 -12.17 -6.19 10.93
C ILE A 386 -11.63 -5.64 12.25
N ALA A 387 -10.34 -5.85 12.55
CA ALA A 387 -9.71 -5.35 13.76
C ALA A 387 -9.84 -3.82 13.85
N PHE A 388 -9.49 -3.07 12.82
CA PHE A 388 -9.63 -1.61 12.82
C PHE A 388 -11.09 -1.14 12.91
N SER A 389 -12.04 -1.84 12.27
CA SER A 389 -13.46 -1.53 12.38
C SER A 389 -13.99 -1.71 13.80
N VAL A 390 -13.52 -2.73 14.54
CA VAL A 390 -13.88 -2.92 15.96
C VAL A 390 -13.15 -1.90 16.85
N MET A 391 -11.86 -1.67 16.63
CA MET A 391 -11.07 -0.69 17.40
C MET A 391 -11.68 0.72 17.34
N ALA A 392 -12.17 1.14 16.18
CA ALA A 392 -12.85 2.43 16.01
C ALA A 392 -14.10 2.58 16.90
N LYS A 393 -14.76 1.47 17.26
CA LYS A 393 -15.96 1.44 18.12
C LYS A 393 -15.66 1.38 19.62
N ARG A 394 -14.40 1.20 20.04
CA ARG A 394 -14.03 1.05 21.47
C ARG A 394 -13.32 2.28 21.98
N SER A 395 -13.83 2.91 23.03
CA SER A 395 -13.32 4.18 23.57
C SER A 395 -11.81 4.17 23.89
N PHE A 396 -11.28 3.04 24.37
CA PHE A 396 -9.85 2.91 24.70
C PHE A 396 -8.94 2.66 23.48
N LEU A 397 -9.48 2.21 22.34
CA LEU A 397 -8.72 1.93 21.09
C LEU A 397 -9.03 2.92 19.96
N SER A 398 -10.12 3.69 20.07
CA SER A 398 -10.56 4.62 19.05
C SER A 398 -9.52 5.71 18.80
N SER A 399 -8.79 6.14 19.84
CA SER A 399 -7.66 7.07 19.72
C SER A 399 -6.55 6.54 18.82
N VAL A 400 -6.24 5.24 18.90
CA VAL A 400 -5.22 4.58 18.06
C VAL A 400 -5.73 4.50 16.62
N SER A 401 -6.97 4.03 16.41
CA SER A 401 -7.63 4.00 15.09
C SER A 401 -7.64 5.39 14.45
N THR A 402 -8.04 6.41 15.20
CA THR A 402 -8.10 7.80 14.75
C THR A 402 -6.72 8.32 14.38
N TYR A 403 -5.70 8.07 15.22
CA TYR A 403 -4.32 8.48 14.94
C TYR A 403 -3.79 7.87 13.64
N LEU A 404 -4.00 6.56 13.45
CA LEU A 404 -3.61 5.87 12.22
C LEU A 404 -4.40 6.40 11.02
N SER A 405 -5.70 6.61 11.18
CA SER A 405 -6.58 7.18 10.15
C SER A 405 -6.12 8.57 9.70
N LEU A 406 -5.65 9.42 10.61
CA LEU A 406 -5.08 10.73 10.23
C LEU A 406 -3.88 10.58 9.28
N ASN A 407 -3.03 9.58 9.48
CA ASN A 407 -1.91 9.32 8.57
C ASN A 407 -2.36 8.72 7.23
N GLY A 408 -3.31 7.79 7.24
CA GLY A 408 -3.83 7.16 6.01
C GLY A 408 -4.69 8.07 5.14
N LYS A 409 -5.12 9.22 5.66
CA LYS A 409 -5.85 10.27 4.92
C LYS A 409 -4.97 11.05 3.93
N ASN A 410 -3.65 11.05 4.11
CA ASN A 410 -2.67 11.70 3.24
C ASN A 410 -1.37 10.88 3.09
N PRO A 411 -1.46 9.65 2.53
CA PRO A 411 -0.35 8.70 2.52
C PRO A 411 0.83 9.16 1.66
N MET A 412 0.59 9.99 0.63
CA MET A 412 1.66 10.52 -0.22
C MET A 412 2.60 11.44 0.56
N VAL A 413 2.08 12.27 1.47
CA VAL A 413 2.92 13.13 2.33
C VAL A 413 3.75 12.25 3.28
N ALA A 414 3.12 11.28 3.95
CA ALA A 414 3.85 10.35 4.82
C ALA A 414 4.96 9.61 4.07
N TYR A 415 4.72 9.21 2.82
CA TYR A 415 5.69 8.50 1.99
C TYR A 415 6.96 9.32 1.70
N VAL A 416 6.81 10.61 1.38
CA VAL A 416 7.94 11.44 0.93
C VAL A 416 8.55 12.30 2.03
N ALA A 417 7.84 12.58 3.11
CA ALA A 417 8.31 13.47 4.17
C ALA A 417 9.63 12.98 4.80
N GLY A 418 9.83 11.65 4.92
CA GLY A 418 11.09 11.11 5.40
C GLY A 418 12.28 11.53 4.53
N ASN A 419 12.19 11.23 3.23
CA ASN A 419 13.31 11.41 2.30
C ASN A 419 13.50 12.86 1.83
N LEU A 420 12.42 13.63 1.68
CA LEU A 420 12.47 14.98 1.11
C LEU A 420 12.41 16.09 2.16
N VAL A 421 12.06 15.78 3.41
CA VAL A 421 11.99 16.77 4.49
C VAL A 421 12.88 16.39 5.65
N LEU A 422 12.62 15.26 6.30
CA LEU A 422 13.27 14.92 7.55
C LEU A 422 14.77 14.67 7.37
N LEU A 423 15.18 13.82 6.42
CA LEU A 423 16.61 13.57 6.17
C LEU A 423 17.38 14.84 5.77
N PRO A 424 16.88 15.69 4.85
CA PRO A 424 17.51 16.98 4.58
C PRO A 424 17.63 17.90 5.80
N LEU A 425 16.58 18.01 6.63
CA LEU A 425 16.64 18.83 7.83
C LEU A 425 17.64 18.28 8.86
N LEU A 426 17.69 16.96 9.05
CA LEU A 426 18.67 16.33 9.93
C LEU A 426 20.11 16.63 9.48
N GLN A 427 20.37 16.61 8.16
CA GLN A 427 21.69 16.96 7.64
C GLN A 427 22.00 18.45 7.83
N LEU A 428 21.08 19.35 7.43
CA LEU A 428 21.29 20.80 7.49
C LEU A 428 21.49 21.31 8.92
N THR A 429 20.84 20.66 9.90
CA THR A 429 20.99 20.97 11.33
C THR A 429 22.14 20.22 12.00
N GLN A 430 22.91 19.42 11.25
CA GLN A 430 23.99 18.56 11.75
C GLN A 430 23.54 17.54 12.81
N THR A 431 22.23 17.28 12.93
CA THR A 431 21.67 16.32 13.90
C THR A 431 21.63 14.88 13.37
N LYS A 432 21.88 14.68 12.07
CA LYS A 432 21.93 13.35 11.45
C LYS A 432 22.96 12.44 12.11
N THR A 433 24.08 12.98 12.57
CA THR A 433 25.14 12.22 13.27
C THR A 433 24.62 11.53 14.53
N TYR A 434 23.79 12.21 15.34
CA TYR A 434 23.15 11.62 16.51
C TYR A 434 22.15 10.54 16.14
N TRP A 435 21.36 10.76 15.08
CA TRP A 435 20.42 9.75 14.58
C TRP A 435 21.13 8.51 14.02
N ASP A 436 22.26 8.69 13.34
CA ASP A 436 23.09 7.58 12.84
C ASP A 436 23.76 6.81 13.99
N ALA A 437 24.11 7.48 15.08
CA ALA A 437 24.70 6.87 16.28
C ALA A 437 23.72 5.92 17.02
N MET A 438 22.41 5.99 16.77
CA MET A 438 21.39 5.12 17.36
C MET A 438 21.39 3.68 16.80
N ASN A 439 22.57 3.10 16.53
CA ASN A 439 22.75 1.75 16.00
C ASN A 439 23.49 0.82 16.99
N GLN A 440 23.66 1.21 18.25
CA GLN A 440 24.55 0.50 19.19
C GLN A 440 23.93 -0.76 19.81
N ASN A 441 22.61 -0.76 20.05
CA ASN A 441 21.91 -1.86 20.68
C ASN A 441 20.46 -1.94 20.17
N PHE A 442 19.79 -3.05 20.49
CA PHE A 442 18.42 -3.33 20.06
C PHE A 442 17.46 -2.16 20.30
N PHE A 443 17.46 -1.59 21.51
CA PHE A 443 16.53 -0.52 21.88
C PHE A 443 16.80 0.75 21.07
N MET A 444 18.07 1.18 20.99
CA MET A 444 18.46 2.34 20.18
C MET A 444 18.11 2.13 18.70
N GLY A 445 18.37 0.94 18.16
CA GLY A 445 18.10 0.62 16.76
C GLY A 445 16.61 0.63 16.41
N LEU A 446 15.76 0.22 17.34
CA LEU A 446 14.30 0.36 17.21
C LEU A 446 13.87 1.82 17.36
N MET A 447 14.37 2.53 18.38
CA MET A 447 14.01 3.92 18.65
C MET A 447 14.42 4.86 17.52
N LYS A 448 15.52 4.57 16.82
CA LYS A 448 15.94 5.28 15.61
C LYS A 448 14.81 5.38 14.58
N GLY A 449 14.17 4.25 14.29
CA GLY A 449 13.05 4.18 13.35
C GLY A 449 11.75 4.74 13.93
N VAL A 450 11.47 4.51 15.21
CA VAL A 450 10.26 5.01 15.88
C VAL A 450 10.26 6.55 15.93
N LEU A 451 11.38 7.18 16.29
CA LEU A 451 11.50 8.64 16.31
C LEU A 451 11.35 9.22 14.91
N PHE A 452 12.03 8.63 13.93
CA PHE A 452 11.94 9.08 12.53
C PHE A 452 10.50 9.00 12.01
N THR A 453 9.84 7.86 12.22
CA THR A 453 8.45 7.61 11.83
C THR A 453 7.49 8.54 12.58
N GLY A 454 7.75 8.80 13.86
CA GLY A 454 6.98 9.73 14.68
C GLY A 454 6.97 11.14 14.10
N VAL A 455 8.13 11.66 13.69
CA VAL A 455 8.22 12.99 13.06
C VAL A 455 7.50 13.02 11.71
N VAL A 456 7.68 12.00 10.86
CA VAL A 456 6.94 11.86 9.58
C VAL A 456 5.43 11.83 9.81
N SER A 457 4.98 11.11 10.84
CA SER A 457 3.58 11.04 11.24
C SER A 457 3.04 12.41 11.65
N LEU A 458 3.79 13.15 12.48
CA LEU A 458 3.39 14.50 12.91
C LEU A 458 3.28 15.49 11.74
N ILE A 459 4.20 15.44 10.78
CA ILE A 459 4.12 16.24 9.54
C ILE A 459 2.83 15.90 8.77
N THR A 460 2.53 14.61 8.63
CA THR A 460 1.32 14.15 7.92
C THR A 460 0.04 14.59 8.63
N ILE A 461 -0.02 14.44 9.96
CA ILE A 461 -1.13 14.88 10.79
C ILE A 461 -1.32 16.39 10.68
N PHE A 462 -0.23 17.18 10.68
CA PHE A 462 -0.29 18.63 10.48
C PHE A 462 -0.97 19.00 9.15
N PHE A 463 -0.59 18.34 8.05
CA PHE A 463 -1.21 18.54 6.74
C PHE A 463 -2.71 18.20 6.76
N VAL A 464 -3.08 17.08 7.39
CA VAL A 464 -4.48 16.65 7.48
C VAL A 464 -5.31 17.60 8.33
N LYS A 465 -4.80 18.07 9.47
CA LYS A 465 -5.46 19.07 10.32
C LYS A 465 -5.66 20.41 9.60
N ARG A 466 -4.70 20.81 8.75
CA ARG A 466 -4.80 21.98 7.85
C ARG A 466 -5.69 21.76 6.62
N LYS A 467 -6.23 20.55 6.44
CA LYS A 467 -7.00 20.13 5.25
C LYS A 467 -6.19 20.20 3.94
N TRP A 468 -4.87 20.10 4.03
CA TRP A 468 -3.94 20.06 2.90
C TRP A 468 -3.78 18.64 2.37
N PHE A 469 -4.78 18.16 1.64
CA PHE A 469 -4.79 16.81 1.09
C PHE A 469 -4.10 16.76 -0.27
N TRP A 470 -3.16 15.82 -0.43
CA TRP A 470 -2.57 15.51 -1.73
C TRP A 470 -3.42 14.47 -2.45
N LYS A 471 -3.73 14.74 -3.72
CA LYS A 471 -4.58 13.88 -4.56
C LYS A 471 -4.08 13.80 -5.99
N THR A 472 -4.31 12.64 -6.59
CA THR A 472 -4.02 12.31 -7.98
C THR A 472 -5.29 12.25 -8.81
#